data_AF-A0A0U5GMB5-F1
#
_entry.id   AF-A0A0U5GMB5-F1
#
_cell.length_a   1.000
_cell.length_b   1.000
_cell.length_c   1.000
_cell.angle_alpha   90.00
_cell.angle_beta   90.00
_cell.angle_gamma   90.00
#
_symmetry.space_group_name_H-M   'P 1'
#
loop_
_entity.id
_entity.type
_entity.pdbx_description
1 polymer ?
#
loop_
_entity_poly.entity_id
_entity_poly.type
_entity_poly.pdbx_seq_one_letter_code
_entity_poly.pdbx_strand_id
1 'polypeptide(L)'
;MCHCENITDSSLAFRQRVLRYKIGRELEYPRDDFEFLQSIYGLDEDVVGSGETRVTQDIGSISTRERRLLTFPNILQHHVSPFGLADTSKSGHRKILALFLVDPNYRIISSANVPPQSEEWWEEKWEAIFNALPTRLPRELQDMVMQYMDVGHITMREARKHRLELTAERTVDTQFMNEAFEYGDFNLCEH
;
A
#
# COMPACT_ATOMS: atom_id res chain seq x y z
N MET A 1 0.45 4.40 13.24
CA MET A 1 -0.28 5.20 14.24
C MET A 1 -1.39 5.96 13.51
N CYS A 2 -2.63 5.90 13.99
CA CYS A 2 -3.73 6.67 13.40
C CYS A 2 -4.25 7.75 14.36
N HIS A 3 -4.73 8.84 13.76
CA HIS A 3 -5.47 9.92 14.41
C HIS A 3 -6.79 10.10 13.64
N CYS A 4 -7.90 10.13 14.37
CA CYS A 4 -9.26 10.07 13.87
C CYS A 4 -10.10 11.12 14.60
N GLU A 5 -10.70 12.05 13.86
CA GLU A 5 -11.58 13.08 14.43
C GLU A 5 -12.90 13.11 13.66
N ASN A 6 -14.02 13.11 14.39
CA ASN A 6 -15.37 13.17 13.82
C ASN A 6 -15.63 12.12 12.71
N ILE A 7 -15.18 10.88 12.90
CA ILE A 7 -15.47 9.77 11.99
C ILE A 7 -16.09 8.60 12.73
N THR A 8 -16.88 7.80 12.03
CA THR A 8 -17.37 6.51 12.53
C THR A 8 -16.22 5.53 12.70
N ASP A 9 -16.44 4.49 13.51
CA ASP A 9 -15.50 3.39 13.64
C ASP A 9 -15.22 2.75 12.27
N SER A 10 -13.96 2.35 12.05
CA SER A 10 -13.51 1.64 10.86
C SER A 10 -12.64 0.47 11.28
N SER A 11 -12.59 -0.55 10.44
CA SER A 11 -11.79 -1.76 10.59
C SER A 11 -10.89 -1.96 9.37
N LEU A 12 -9.86 -2.76 9.56
CA LEU A 12 -9.00 -3.28 8.52
C LEU A 12 -9.27 -4.78 8.42
N ALA A 13 -9.87 -5.21 7.32
CA ALA A 13 -10.11 -6.61 7.00
C ALA A 13 -8.94 -7.18 6.22
N PHE A 14 -8.67 -8.46 6.42
CA PHE A 14 -7.58 -9.20 5.78
C PHE A 14 -8.10 -10.46 5.13
N ARG A 15 -7.54 -10.76 3.97
CA ARG A 15 -7.71 -12.05 3.29
C ARG A 15 -6.40 -12.49 2.66
N GLN A 16 -6.28 -13.78 2.40
CA GLN A 16 -5.15 -14.35 1.72
C GLN A 16 -5.60 -15.37 0.69
N ARG A 17 -4.77 -15.60 -0.32
CA ARG A 17 -5.01 -16.68 -1.28
C ARG A 17 -4.49 -17.99 -0.70
N VAL A 18 -5.31 -19.03 -0.75
CA VAL A 18 -4.91 -20.38 -0.39
C VAL A 18 -4.01 -20.93 -1.49
N LEU A 19 -2.77 -21.24 -1.15
CA LEU A 19 -1.75 -21.63 -2.13
C LEU A 19 -1.72 -23.16 -2.27
N ARG A 20 -2.18 -23.66 -3.42
CA ARG A 20 -2.15 -25.09 -3.80
C ARG A 20 -0.82 -25.77 -3.47
N TYR A 21 0.30 -25.16 -3.88
CA TYR A 21 1.62 -25.76 -3.70
C TYR A 21 2.03 -25.92 -2.24
N LYS A 22 1.46 -25.12 -1.32
CA LYS A 22 1.69 -25.27 0.10
C LYS A 22 0.89 -26.44 0.65
N ILE A 23 -0.38 -26.57 0.29
CA ILE A 23 -1.21 -27.69 0.71
C ILE A 23 -0.60 -29.02 0.26
N GLY A 24 -0.29 -29.16 -1.03
CA GLY A 24 0.26 -30.42 -1.58
C GLY A 24 1.69 -30.77 -1.13
N ARG A 25 2.41 -29.86 -0.46
CA ARG A 25 3.76 -30.12 0.07
C ARG A 25 3.84 -30.20 1.58
N GLU A 26 2.99 -29.46 2.28
CA GLU A 26 3.07 -29.24 3.72
C GLU A 26 2.01 -30.04 4.50
N LEU A 27 0.96 -30.52 3.82
CA LEU A 27 -0.13 -31.27 4.44
C LEU A 27 -0.26 -32.67 3.84
N GLU A 28 -0.29 -33.68 4.72
CA GLU A 28 -0.73 -35.03 4.38
C GLU A 28 -2.25 -35.12 4.61
N TYR A 29 -3.00 -35.46 3.57
CA TYR A 29 -4.45 -35.65 3.64
C TYR A 29 -4.86 -36.91 2.85
N PRO A 30 -5.95 -37.59 3.24
CA PRO A 30 -6.44 -38.76 2.51
C PRO A 30 -6.83 -38.40 1.07
N ARG A 31 -6.67 -39.35 0.14
CA ARG A 31 -7.07 -39.14 -1.26
C ARG A 31 -8.58 -38.85 -1.33
N ASP A 32 -8.94 -37.85 -2.13
CA ASP A 32 -10.31 -37.40 -2.35
C ASP A 32 -11.03 -36.87 -1.09
N ASP A 33 -10.28 -36.58 -0.02
CA ASP A 33 -10.79 -35.95 1.20
C ASP A 33 -10.38 -34.47 1.25
N PHE A 34 -11.33 -33.59 0.94
CA PHE A 34 -11.13 -32.16 0.81
C PHE A 34 -11.91 -31.35 1.86
N GLU A 35 -12.57 -31.98 2.84
CA GLU A 35 -13.36 -31.28 3.86
C GLU A 35 -12.51 -30.33 4.73
N PHE A 36 -11.19 -30.58 4.78
CA PHE A 36 -10.24 -29.70 5.47
C PHE A 36 -10.16 -28.31 4.83
N LEU A 37 -10.51 -28.16 3.54
CA LEU A 37 -10.54 -26.87 2.84
C LEU A 37 -11.60 -25.95 3.44
N GLN A 38 -12.78 -26.49 3.75
CA GLN A 38 -13.85 -25.73 4.40
C GLN A 38 -13.52 -25.51 5.88
N SER A 39 -13.13 -26.56 6.59
CA SER A 39 -12.98 -26.49 8.05
C SER A 39 -11.75 -25.70 8.52
N ILE A 40 -10.63 -25.75 7.80
CA ILE A 40 -9.38 -25.05 8.16
C ILE A 40 -9.26 -23.72 7.41
N TYR A 41 -9.54 -23.73 6.11
CA TYR A 41 -9.35 -22.56 5.25
C TYR A 41 -10.61 -21.72 5.06
N GLY A 42 -11.77 -22.18 5.54
CA GLY A 42 -13.03 -21.43 5.42
C GLY A 42 -13.46 -21.23 3.97
N LEU A 43 -13.03 -22.13 3.06
CA LEU A 43 -13.44 -22.07 1.65
C LEU A 43 -14.91 -22.49 1.50
N ASP A 44 -15.52 -22.08 0.39
CA ASP A 44 -16.92 -22.37 0.09
C ASP A 44 -17.18 -23.90 -0.07
N GLU A 45 -18.43 -24.32 0.14
CA GLU A 45 -18.82 -25.75 0.09
C GLU A 45 -18.67 -26.37 -1.31
N ASP A 46 -18.70 -25.55 -2.36
CA ASP A 46 -18.51 -25.96 -3.74
C ASP A 46 -17.02 -26.15 -4.13
N VAL A 47 -16.09 -25.85 -3.21
CA VAL A 47 -14.65 -26.05 -3.41
C VAL A 47 -14.30 -27.52 -3.18
N VAL A 48 -14.31 -28.30 -4.26
CA VAL A 48 -14.06 -29.76 -4.25
C VAL A 48 -12.60 -30.14 -4.56
N GLY A 49 -11.66 -29.22 -4.33
CA GLY A 49 -10.23 -29.47 -4.57
C GLY A 49 -9.85 -29.60 -6.06
N SER A 50 -10.71 -29.23 -6.99
CA SER A 50 -10.39 -29.15 -8.44
C SER A 50 -11.18 -28.05 -9.14
N GLY A 51 -10.60 -27.48 -10.21
CA GLY A 51 -11.24 -26.50 -11.07
C GLY A 51 -11.07 -25.04 -10.65
N GLU A 52 -11.73 -24.15 -11.39
CA GLU A 52 -11.75 -22.72 -11.09
C GLU A 52 -12.74 -22.44 -9.97
N THR A 53 -12.22 -21.99 -8.83
CA THR A 53 -13.02 -21.79 -7.62
C THR A 53 -12.52 -20.58 -6.83
N ARG A 54 -13.28 -20.17 -5.82
CA ARG A 54 -12.87 -19.15 -4.88
C ARG A 54 -11.78 -19.71 -3.98
N VAL A 55 -10.56 -19.20 -4.12
CA VAL A 55 -9.37 -19.69 -3.41
C VAL A 55 -8.88 -18.67 -2.39
N THR A 56 -9.80 -17.89 -1.82
CA THR A 56 -9.49 -16.88 -0.83
C THR A 56 -10.01 -17.28 0.54
N GLN A 57 -9.10 -17.24 1.51
CA GLN A 57 -9.41 -17.38 2.92
C GLN A 57 -9.54 -15.99 3.54
N ASP A 58 -10.71 -15.72 4.12
CA ASP A 58 -10.92 -14.53 4.94
C ASP A 58 -10.27 -14.75 6.32
N ILE A 59 -9.30 -13.89 6.66
CA ILE A 59 -8.56 -13.97 7.92
C ILE A 59 -9.29 -13.22 9.04
N GLY A 60 -10.21 -12.33 8.67
CA GLY A 60 -11.01 -11.53 9.59
C GLY A 60 -10.62 -10.06 9.58
N SER A 61 -11.07 -9.31 10.58
CA SER A 61 -10.86 -7.86 10.64
C SER A 61 -10.51 -7.35 12.03
N ILE A 62 -9.81 -6.22 12.06
CA ILE A 62 -9.43 -5.54 13.31
C ILE A 62 -9.86 -4.08 13.28
N SER A 63 -10.44 -3.60 14.38
CA SER A 63 -10.82 -2.19 14.52
C SER A 63 -9.58 -1.26 14.49
N THR A 64 -9.69 -0.13 13.81
CA THR A 64 -8.61 0.84 13.57
C THR A 64 -8.76 2.07 14.46
N ARG A 65 -8.65 1.86 15.76
CA ARG A 65 -8.76 2.91 16.79
C ARG A 65 -7.48 3.73 16.90
N GLU A 66 -7.61 4.98 17.33
CA GLU A 66 -6.47 5.86 17.61
C GLU A 66 -5.42 5.20 18.50
N ARG A 67 -4.17 5.63 18.33
CA ARG A 67 -3.01 5.16 19.12
C ARG A 67 -2.71 3.66 18.99
N ARG A 68 -3.32 2.97 18.02
CA ARG A 68 -3.00 1.59 17.67
C ARG A 68 -1.89 1.54 16.61
N LEU A 69 -0.97 0.60 16.80
CA LEU A 69 -0.02 0.15 15.78
C LEU A 69 -0.47 -1.23 15.29
N LEU A 70 -0.55 -1.41 13.98
CA LEU A 70 -0.83 -2.69 13.34
C LEU A 70 0.38 -3.06 12.49
N THR A 71 0.85 -4.29 12.65
CA THR A 71 1.96 -4.86 11.88
C THR A 71 1.48 -6.16 11.27
N PHE A 72 1.57 -6.29 9.96
CA PHE A 72 1.18 -7.48 9.23
C PHE A 72 2.07 -7.63 7.99
N PRO A 73 2.28 -8.86 7.49
CA PRO A 73 3.10 -9.07 6.31
C PRO A 73 2.38 -8.60 5.05
N ASN A 74 3.13 -8.04 4.09
CA ASN A 74 2.58 -7.50 2.84
C ASN A 74 2.03 -8.57 1.87
N ILE A 75 2.04 -9.85 2.28
CA ILE A 75 1.41 -10.96 1.57
C ILE A 75 -0.11 -11.01 1.77
N LEU A 76 -0.62 -10.34 2.81
CA LEU A 76 -2.04 -10.27 3.09
C LEU A 76 -2.67 -9.14 2.28
N GLN A 77 -3.72 -9.47 1.53
CA GLN A 77 -4.57 -8.43 0.96
C GLN A 77 -5.41 -7.82 2.08
N HIS A 78 -5.51 -6.49 2.12
CA HIS A 78 -6.26 -5.79 3.14
C HIS A 78 -7.26 -4.81 2.55
N HIS A 79 -8.37 -4.62 3.27
CA HIS A 79 -9.44 -3.70 2.89
C HIS A 79 -9.82 -2.84 4.09
N VAL A 80 -9.81 -1.53 3.92
CA VAL A 80 -10.30 -0.58 4.93
C VAL A 80 -11.82 -0.52 4.79
N SER A 81 -12.54 -0.90 5.85
CA SER A 81 -14.00 -0.84 5.79
C SER A 81 -14.51 0.61 5.67
N PRO A 82 -15.66 0.81 5.00
CA PRO A 82 -16.24 2.13 4.83
C PRO A 82 -16.42 2.86 6.15
N PHE A 83 -16.19 4.17 6.15
CA PHE A 83 -16.42 5.04 7.29
C PHE A 83 -16.98 6.37 6.81
N GLY A 84 -17.72 7.04 7.69
CA GLY A 84 -18.32 8.34 7.44
C GLY A 84 -18.01 9.33 8.55
N LEU A 85 -18.59 10.52 8.44
CA LEU A 85 -18.59 11.49 9.53
C LEU A 85 -19.49 11.00 10.66
N ALA A 86 -19.06 11.14 11.92
CA ALA A 86 -19.90 10.83 13.06
C ALA A 86 -20.99 11.91 13.26
N ASP A 87 -20.61 13.17 13.07
CA ASP A 87 -21.49 14.33 12.98
C ASP A 87 -21.34 14.95 11.57
N THR A 88 -22.36 14.78 10.74
CA THR A 88 -22.37 15.23 9.34
C THR A 88 -22.38 16.76 9.20
N SER A 89 -22.59 17.51 10.28
CA SER A 89 -22.56 18.98 10.26
C SER A 89 -21.15 19.56 10.43
N LYS A 90 -20.16 18.72 10.81
CA LYS A 90 -18.78 19.12 11.08
C LYS A 90 -17.82 18.41 10.13
N SER A 91 -16.66 19.02 9.88
CA SER A 91 -15.57 18.31 9.19
C SER A 91 -15.01 17.18 10.06
N GLY A 92 -14.37 16.21 9.42
CA GLY A 92 -13.70 15.10 10.09
C GLY A 92 -12.54 14.58 9.26
N HIS A 93 -11.60 13.88 9.88
CA HIS A 93 -10.45 13.31 9.20
C HIS A 93 -9.95 12.02 9.82
N ARG A 94 -9.26 11.24 8.99
CA ARG A 94 -8.46 10.09 9.39
C ARG A 94 -7.05 10.23 8.82
N LYS A 95 -6.06 10.32 9.70
CA LYS A 95 -4.64 10.37 9.35
C LYS A 95 -4.00 9.03 9.73
N ILE A 96 -3.24 8.45 8.82
CA ILE A 96 -2.57 7.16 9.01
C ILE A 96 -1.10 7.34 8.62
N LEU A 97 -0.21 6.89 9.51
CA LEU A 97 1.19 6.66 9.16
C LEU A 97 1.39 5.16 8.90
N ALA A 98 1.75 4.82 7.66
CA ALA A 98 2.12 3.48 7.23
C ALA A 98 3.62 3.42 6.93
N LEU A 99 4.27 2.35 7.35
CA LEU A 99 5.68 2.08 7.10
C LEU A 99 5.77 0.72 6.40
N PHE A 100 6.60 0.65 5.36
CA PHE A 100 6.88 -0.59 4.65
C PHE A 100 8.31 -1.02 4.97
N LEU A 101 8.44 -2.23 5.49
CA LEU A 101 9.75 -2.83 5.75
C LEU A 101 10.21 -3.54 4.47
N VAL A 102 11.44 -3.23 4.05
CA VAL A 102 12.08 -3.85 2.89
C VAL A 102 13.21 -4.75 3.40
N ASP A 103 13.41 -5.89 2.76
CA ASP A 103 14.49 -6.80 3.08
C ASP A 103 15.85 -6.09 2.88
N PRO A 104 16.70 -6.01 3.93
CA PRO A 104 17.98 -5.31 3.87
C PRO A 104 18.97 -5.92 2.87
N ASN A 105 18.77 -7.17 2.43
CA ASN A 105 19.61 -7.80 1.41
C ASN A 105 19.34 -7.27 -0.01
N TYR A 106 18.25 -6.52 -0.20
CA TYR A 106 17.92 -5.88 -1.47
C TYR A 106 18.22 -4.39 -1.40
N ARG A 107 19.12 -3.94 -2.28
CA ARG A 107 19.47 -2.52 -2.36
C ARG A 107 18.46 -1.77 -3.23
N ILE A 108 17.62 -0.96 -2.59
CA ILE A 108 16.71 -0.04 -3.28
C ILE A 108 17.19 1.41 -3.15
N ILE A 109 16.69 2.29 -4.01
CA ILE A 109 16.90 3.73 -3.87
C ILE A 109 16.21 4.17 -2.58
N SER A 110 17.00 4.69 -1.65
CA SER A 110 16.54 5.20 -0.35
C SER A 110 16.36 6.71 -0.42
N SER A 111 15.54 7.26 0.48
CA SER A 111 15.46 8.70 0.73
C SER A 111 16.81 9.33 1.11
N ALA A 112 17.80 8.54 1.54
CA ALA A 112 19.18 9.00 1.70
C ALA A 112 19.83 9.47 0.37
N ASN A 113 19.35 8.97 -0.77
CA ASN A 113 19.87 9.27 -2.10
C ASN A 113 18.93 10.15 -2.93
N VAL A 114 17.73 10.44 -2.42
CA VAL A 114 16.73 11.28 -3.11
C VAL A 114 16.75 12.66 -2.46
N PRO A 115 17.02 13.73 -3.20
CA PRO A 115 16.98 15.08 -2.65
C PRO A 115 15.56 15.44 -2.17
N PRO A 116 15.41 16.44 -1.28
CA PRO A 116 14.10 16.96 -0.92
C PRO A 116 13.29 17.30 -2.17
N GLN A 117 12.05 16.81 -2.21
CA GLN A 117 11.16 17.00 -3.36
C GLN A 117 10.20 18.17 -3.15
N SER A 118 9.98 18.64 -1.92
CA SER A 118 9.12 19.81 -1.68
C SER A 118 9.83 21.10 -2.10
N GLU A 119 9.12 21.94 -2.85
CA GLU A 119 9.57 23.29 -3.24
C GLU A 119 9.98 24.14 -2.03
N GLU A 120 9.19 24.14 -0.96
CA GLU A 120 9.47 24.92 0.27
C GLU A 120 10.82 24.56 0.89
N TRP A 121 11.23 23.29 0.79
CA TRP A 121 12.53 22.82 1.31
C TRP A 121 13.70 23.25 0.42
N TRP A 122 13.42 23.59 -0.84
CA TRP A 122 14.43 24.10 -1.76
C TRP A 122 14.72 25.57 -1.54
N GLU A 123 13.79 26.38 -1.03
CA GLU A 123 14.05 27.80 -0.72
C GLU A 123 15.21 27.97 0.26
N GLU A 124 15.21 27.23 1.37
CA GLU A 124 16.31 27.24 2.35
C GLU A 124 17.64 26.73 1.75
N LYS A 125 17.55 25.72 0.89
CA LYS A 125 18.72 25.17 0.20
C LYS A 125 19.29 26.15 -0.83
N TRP A 126 18.42 26.91 -1.50
CA TRP A 126 18.83 27.93 -2.44
C TRP A 126 19.57 29.05 -1.75
N GLU A 127 19.05 29.52 -0.62
CA GLU A 127 19.76 30.49 0.22
C GLU A 127 21.13 29.96 0.65
N ALA A 128 21.23 28.69 1.06
CA ALA A 128 22.52 28.09 1.40
C ALA A 128 23.48 28.00 0.18
N ILE A 129 22.98 27.64 -1.00
CA ILE A 129 23.76 27.57 -2.24
C ILE A 129 24.21 28.97 -2.67
N PHE A 130 23.33 29.97 -2.65
CA PHE A 130 23.65 31.36 -2.98
C PHE A 130 24.73 31.93 -2.07
N ASN A 131 24.65 31.65 -0.76
CA ASN A 131 25.66 32.10 0.20
C ASN A 131 27.00 31.36 0.04
N ALA A 132 26.99 30.13 -0.48
CA ALA A 132 28.19 29.34 -0.75
C ALA A 132 28.81 29.62 -2.13
N LEU A 133 28.02 30.15 -3.09
CA LEU A 133 28.53 30.57 -4.39
C LEU A 133 29.51 31.74 -4.17
N PRO A 134 30.68 31.74 -4.84
CA PRO A 134 31.60 32.85 -4.73
C PRO A 134 30.89 34.15 -5.10
N THR A 135 31.02 35.18 -4.27
CA THR A 135 30.59 36.58 -4.53
C THR A 135 31.14 37.18 -5.83
N ARG A 136 31.98 36.42 -6.54
CA ARG A 136 32.62 36.74 -7.82
C ARG A 136 31.81 36.32 -9.05
N LEU A 137 30.74 35.54 -8.91
CA LEU A 137 29.89 35.19 -10.05
C LEU A 137 28.93 36.36 -10.34
N PRO A 138 28.94 36.94 -11.55
CA PRO A 138 27.93 37.89 -11.99
C PRO A 138 26.52 37.31 -11.86
N ARG A 139 25.53 38.18 -11.63
CA ARG A 139 24.13 37.78 -11.41
C ARG A 139 23.59 36.94 -12.57
N GLU A 140 23.97 37.28 -13.79
CA GLU A 140 23.58 36.58 -15.00
C GLU A 140 24.04 35.11 -15.01
N LEU A 141 25.24 34.83 -14.51
CA LEU A 141 25.75 33.46 -14.41
C LEU A 141 25.13 32.70 -13.22
N GLN A 142 24.77 33.40 -12.15
CA GLN A 142 24.00 32.80 -11.06
C GLN A 142 22.61 32.38 -11.55
N ASP A 143 21.93 33.25 -12.30
CA ASP A 143 20.61 32.98 -12.88
C ASP A 143 20.66 31.83 -13.90
N MET A 144 21.72 31.76 -14.72
CA MET A 144 21.95 30.63 -15.63
C MET A 144 22.16 29.32 -14.88
N VAL A 145 22.97 29.32 -13.82
CA VAL A 145 23.19 28.15 -12.97
C VAL A 145 21.88 27.68 -12.34
N MET A 146 21.03 28.60 -11.90
CA MET A 146 19.69 28.27 -11.38
C MET A 146 18.76 27.70 -12.43
N GLN A 147 18.74 28.25 -13.65
CA GLN A 147 17.93 27.71 -14.74
C GLN A 147 18.35 26.31 -15.18
N TYR A 148 19.65 25.98 -15.08
CA TYR A 148 20.17 24.65 -15.40
C TYR A 148 20.07 23.65 -14.24
N MET A 149 19.99 24.14 -13.01
CA MET A 149 19.61 23.32 -11.87
C MET A 149 18.09 23.18 -11.85
N ASP A 150 17.54 22.47 -12.83
CA ASP A 150 16.20 21.88 -12.78
C ASP A 150 16.21 20.79 -11.69
N VAL A 151 16.31 21.23 -10.44
CA VAL A 151 16.20 20.36 -9.28
C VAL A 151 14.76 19.89 -9.29
N GLY A 152 14.54 18.59 -9.44
CA GLY A 152 13.21 17.96 -9.54
C GLY A 152 12.35 18.09 -8.27
N HIS A 153 12.15 19.33 -7.81
CA HIS A 153 11.19 19.72 -6.82
C HIS A 153 9.80 19.71 -7.45
N ILE A 154 8.82 19.39 -6.63
CA ILE A 154 7.42 19.37 -7.00
C ILE A 154 6.71 20.42 -6.16
N THR A 155 5.93 21.27 -6.83
CA THR A 155 5.06 22.22 -6.15
C THR A 155 3.97 21.46 -5.39
N MET A 156 3.36 22.07 -4.37
CA MET A 156 2.24 21.44 -3.66
C MET A 156 1.05 21.13 -4.58
N ARG A 157 0.89 21.91 -5.66
CA ARG A 157 -0.12 21.66 -6.70
C ARG A 157 0.20 20.40 -7.50
N GLU A 158 1.44 20.22 -7.93
CA GLU A 158 1.89 19.01 -8.64
C GLU A 158 1.84 17.78 -7.76
N ALA A 159 2.30 17.88 -6.51
CA ALA A 159 2.20 16.79 -5.53
C ALA A 159 0.74 16.34 -5.35
N ARG A 160 -0.22 17.28 -5.26
CA ARG A 160 -1.65 16.97 -5.19
C ARG A 160 -2.15 16.32 -6.48
N LYS A 161 -1.70 16.79 -7.64
CA LYS A 161 -2.06 16.22 -8.95
C LYS A 161 -1.58 14.78 -9.07
N HIS A 162 -0.29 14.52 -8.80
CA HIS A 162 0.29 13.18 -8.81
C HIS A 162 -0.40 12.24 -7.83
N ARG A 163 -0.78 12.74 -6.63
CA ARG A 163 -1.56 11.94 -5.68
C ARG A 163 -2.92 11.52 -6.25
N LEU A 164 -3.61 12.41 -6.97
CA LEU A 164 -4.89 12.09 -7.61
C LEU A 164 -4.71 11.08 -8.75
N GLU A 165 -3.70 11.27 -9.60
CA GLU A 165 -3.33 10.34 -10.67
C GLU A 165 -3.02 8.94 -10.12
N LEU A 166 -2.16 8.84 -9.10
CA LEU A 166 -1.83 7.59 -8.41
C LEU A 166 -3.06 6.90 -7.81
N THR A 167 -3.99 7.69 -7.25
CA THR A 167 -5.23 7.13 -6.67
C THR A 167 -6.14 6.59 -7.77
N ALA A 168 -6.23 7.27 -8.92
CA ALA A 168 -7.03 6.83 -10.06
C ALA A 168 -6.47 5.55 -10.68
N GLU A 169 -5.15 5.49 -10.93
CA GLU A 169 -4.46 4.30 -11.45
C GLU A 169 -4.72 3.08 -10.55
N ARG A 170 -4.50 3.24 -9.24
CA ARG A 170 -4.76 2.17 -8.26
C ARG A 170 -6.21 1.72 -8.24
N THR A 171 -7.17 2.60 -8.52
CA THR A 171 -8.59 2.25 -8.51
C THR A 171 -8.95 1.34 -9.70
N VAL A 172 -8.40 1.62 -10.89
CA VAL A 172 -8.65 0.84 -12.11
C VAL A 172 -8.06 -0.56 -12.01
N ASP A 173 -6.82 -0.68 -11.53
CA ASP A 173 -6.16 -1.98 -11.39
C ASP A 173 -6.81 -2.87 -10.33
N THR A 174 -7.50 -2.28 -9.35
CA THR A 174 -8.06 -3.02 -8.21
C THR A 174 -9.13 -4.04 -8.61
N GLN A 175 -9.96 -3.78 -9.62
CA GLN A 175 -11.05 -4.72 -9.99
C GLN A 175 -10.51 -6.02 -10.60
N PHE A 176 -9.71 -5.91 -11.66
CA PHE A 176 -9.10 -7.07 -12.31
C PHE A 176 -8.20 -7.85 -11.35
N MET A 177 -7.37 -7.14 -10.59
CA MET A 177 -6.49 -7.77 -9.62
C MET A 177 -7.26 -8.44 -8.48
N ASN A 178 -8.42 -7.89 -8.07
CA ASN A 178 -9.26 -8.54 -7.07
C ASN A 178 -9.88 -9.83 -7.59
N GLU A 179 -10.43 -9.84 -8.79
CA GLU A 179 -11.04 -11.03 -9.38
C GLU A 179 -9.98 -12.13 -9.57
N ALA A 180 -8.82 -11.78 -10.13
CA ALA A 180 -7.70 -12.71 -10.27
C ALA A 180 -7.14 -13.19 -8.91
N PHE A 181 -7.26 -12.38 -7.85
CA PHE A 181 -6.87 -12.79 -6.49
C PHE A 181 -7.91 -13.68 -5.83
N GLU A 182 -9.20 -13.44 -6.09
CA GLU A 182 -10.35 -14.18 -5.55
C GLU A 182 -10.49 -15.57 -6.15
N TYR A 183 -10.33 -15.67 -7.48
CA TYR A 183 -10.57 -16.88 -8.24
C TYR A 183 -9.30 -17.46 -8.84
N GLY A 184 -9.30 -18.77 -9.06
CA GLY A 184 -8.41 -19.39 -10.03
C GLY A 184 -8.35 -20.91 -9.87
N ASP A 185 -7.52 -21.52 -10.70
CA ASP A 185 -7.43 -22.97 -10.80
C ASP A 185 -6.83 -23.58 -9.53
N PHE A 186 -7.58 -24.50 -8.93
CA PHE A 186 -7.27 -25.12 -7.65
C PHE A 186 -7.37 -26.63 -7.75
N ASN A 187 -6.35 -27.28 -8.32
CA ASN A 187 -6.36 -28.72 -8.59
C ASN A 187 -5.46 -29.52 -7.63
N LEU A 188 -6.02 -30.13 -6.60
CA LEU A 188 -5.34 -30.98 -5.62
C LEU A 188 -5.26 -32.46 -6.04
N CYS A 189 -5.86 -32.84 -7.18
CA CYS A 189 -5.95 -34.21 -7.65
C CYS A 189 -4.75 -34.71 -8.48
N GLU A 190 -3.70 -33.89 -8.66
CA GLU A 190 -2.50 -34.25 -9.46
C GLU A 190 -1.36 -34.89 -8.64
N HIS A 191 -1.66 -35.50 -7.49
CA HIS A 191 -0.72 -36.28 -6.68
C HIS A 191 -0.76 -37.78 -7.00
#